data_AF-A0A845R8Z5-F1
#
_entry.id   AF-A0A845R8Z5-F1
#
_cell.length_a   1.000
_cell.length_b   1.000
_cell.length_c   1.000
_cell.angle_alpha   90.00
_cell.angle_beta   90.00
_cell.angle_gamma   90.00
#
_symmetry.space_group_name_H-M   'P 1'
#
loop_
_entity.id
_entity.type
_entity.pdbx_description
1 polymer ?
#
loop_
_entity_poly.entity_id
_entity_poly.type
_entity_poly.pdbx_seq_one_letter_code
_entity_poly.pdbx_strand_id
1 'polypeptide(L)'
;MNETYYIPTNFTDAGRVMGLFEIRNMVEAVLLTLPILYMCIILLPLSLTPKIMVTMTVIVPVGGFGLIGISDDSLARWLGCWWRWRKNRRLIFYRGECKN
;
A
#
# COMPACT_ATOMS: atom_id res chain seq x y z
N MET A 1 38.64 -2.86 -25.86
CA MET A 1 38.23 -1.90 -24.82
C MET A 1 36.83 -2.29 -24.39
N ASN A 2 36.68 -2.90 -23.23
CA ASN A 2 35.38 -3.34 -22.70
C ASN A 2 34.90 -2.25 -21.74
N GLU A 3 34.06 -1.34 -22.22
CA GLU A 3 33.46 -0.32 -21.36
C GLU A 3 32.44 -0.98 -20.44
N THR A 4 32.83 -1.19 -19.18
CA THR A 4 31.93 -1.62 -18.11
C THR A 4 30.97 -0.49 -17.79
N TYR A 5 29.75 -0.58 -18.31
CA TYR A 5 28.64 0.32 -17.99
C TYR A 5 28.14 0.04 -16.57
N TYR A 6 28.36 0.98 -15.65
CA TYR A 6 27.75 0.94 -14.31
C TYR A 6 26.33 1.49 -14.40
N ILE A 7 25.34 0.59 -14.41
CA ILE A 7 23.93 0.96 -14.26
C ILE A 7 23.76 1.41 -12.80
N PRO A 8 23.39 2.69 -12.55
CA PRO A 8 23.18 3.16 -11.20
C PRO A 8 22.03 2.36 -10.56
N THR A 9 22.11 2.10 -9.25
CA THR A 9 21.18 1.22 -8.52
C THR A 9 19.71 1.66 -8.57
N ASN A 10 19.43 2.84 -9.11
CA ASN A 10 18.11 3.42 -9.31
C ASN A 10 17.48 3.08 -10.68
N PHE A 11 18.14 2.26 -11.51
CA PHE A 11 17.63 1.83 -12.83
C PHE A 11 16.98 0.45 -12.83
N THR A 12 17.00 -0.25 -11.71
CA THR A 12 16.47 -1.61 -11.63
C THR A 12 15.05 -1.58 -11.07
N ASP A 13 14.07 -2.00 -11.85
CA ASP A 13 12.71 -2.35 -11.38
C ASP A 13 12.70 -3.60 -10.47
N ALA A 14 13.84 -4.00 -9.91
CA ALA A 14 13.99 -5.12 -8.99
C ALA A 14 13.30 -4.78 -7.66
N GLY A 15 11.99 -4.94 -7.65
CA GLY A 15 11.12 -4.46 -6.59
C GLY A 15 9.72 -4.12 -7.05
N ARG A 16 9.47 -4.07 -8.37
CA ARG A 16 8.16 -3.79 -8.96
C ARG A 16 7.58 -5.00 -9.68
N VAL A 17 6.31 -5.26 -9.44
CA VAL A 17 5.50 -6.28 -10.10
C VAL A 17 4.94 -5.67 -11.38
N MET A 18 5.16 -6.36 -12.51
CA MET A 18 4.81 -5.89 -13.86
C MET A 18 5.45 -4.53 -14.24
N GLY A 19 6.52 -4.11 -13.55
CA GLY A 19 7.13 -2.78 -13.74
C GLY A 19 6.26 -1.61 -13.26
N LEU A 20 5.08 -1.89 -12.68
CA LEU A 20 4.05 -0.90 -12.38
C LEU A 20 3.88 -0.67 -10.88
N PHE A 21 3.86 -1.74 -10.08
CA PHE A 21 3.51 -1.66 -8.65
C PHE A 21 4.64 -2.16 -7.78
N GLU A 22 4.98 -1.43 -6.72
CA GLU A 22 5.97 -1.92 -5.76
C GLU A 22 5.46 -3.19 -5.04
N ILE A 23 6.35 -4.15 -4.80
CA ILE A 23 6.03 -5.40 -4.11
C ILE A 23 5.41 -5.13 -2.73
N ARG A 24 5.83 -4.06 -2.05
CA ARG A 24 5.29 -3.66 -0.74
C ARG A 24 3.83 -3.24 -0.85
N ASN A 25 3.50 -2.38 -1.83
CA ASN A 25 2.12 -1.97 -2.10
C ASN A 25 1.25 -3.18 -2.48
N MET A 26 1.80 -4.11 -3.25
CA MET A 26 1.09 -5.36 -3.57
C MET A 26 0.79 -6.20 -2.32
N VAL A 27 1.77 -6.41 -1.45
CA VAL A 27 1.55 -7.17 -0.20
C VAL A 27 0.51 -6.48 0.69
N GLU A 28 0.60 -5.16 0.85
CA GLU A 28 -0.38 -4.39 1.63
C GLU A 28 -1.78 -4.42 1.01
N ALA A 29 -1.88 -4.32 -0.32
CA ALA A 29 -3.15 -4.41 -1.04
C ALA A 29 -3.81 -5.79 -0.83
N VAL A 30 -3.03 -6.88 -0.87
CA VAL A 30 -3.53 -8.23 -0.61
C VAL A 30 -4.00 -8.37 0.85
N LEU A 31 -3.21 -7.86 1.81
CA LEU A 31 -3.58 -7.87 3.23
C LEU A 31 -4.83 -7.03 3.53
N LEU A 32 -5.09 -5.97 2.77
CA LEU A 32 -6.31 -5.17 2.88
C LEU A 32 -7.53 -5.83 2.21
N THR A 33 -7.35 -6.36 1.00
CA THR A 33 -8.46 -6.85 0.18
C THR A 33 -8.96 -8.23 0.59
N LEU A 34 -8.09 -9.15 1.01
CA LEU A 34 -8.50 -10.52 1.38
C LEU A 34 -9.46 -10.56 2.59
N PRO A 35 -9.22 -9.84 3.70
CA PRO A 35 -10.16 -9.81 4.81
C PRO A 35 -11.50 -9.21 4.42
N ILE A 36 -11.50 -8.15 3.60
CA ILE A 36 -12.72 -7.50 3.13
C ILE A 36 -13.52 -8.44 2.23
N LEU A 37 -12.86 -9.14 1.31
CA LEU A 37 -13.48 -10.16 0.47
C LEU A 37 -14.17 -11.24 1.32
N TYR A 38 -13.44 -11.78 2.30
CA TYR A 38 -13.97 -12.79 3.20
C TYR A 38 -15.21 -12.29 3.96
N MET A 39 -15.15 -11.07 4.50
CA MET A 39 -16.26 -10.42 5.18
C MET A 39 -17.46 -10.23 4.25
N CYS A 40 -17.25 -9.78 3.01
CA CYS A 40 -18.33 -9.63 2.03
C CYS A 40 -19.00 -10.97 1.69
N ILE A 41 -18.25 -12.06 1.59
CA ILE A 41 -18.82 -13.37 1.25
C ILE A 41 -19.71 -13.91 2.38
N ILE A 42 -19.24 -13.78 3.63
CA ILE A 42 -19.91 -14.32 4.82
C ILE A 42 -21.06 -13.44 5.29
N LEU A 43 -20.86 -12.13 5.31
CA LEU A 43 -21.79 -11.20 5.96
C LEU A 43 -22.89 -10.67 5.04
N LEU A 44 -22.80 -10.79 3.71
CA LEU A 44 -23.89 -10.41 2.82
C LEU A 44 -24.92 -11.56 2.68
N PRO A 45 -26.14 -11.43 3.22
CA PRO A 45 -27.23 -12.35 2.97
C PRO A 45 -27.95 -12.03 1.65
N LEU A 46 -27.18 -11.87 0.58
CA LEU A 46 -27.70 -11.62 -0.77
C LEU A 46 -27.59 -12.88 -1.64
N SER A 47 -28.42 -12.96 -2.68
CA SER A 47 -28.24 -13.96 -3.74
C SER A 47 -26.91 -13.76 -4.47
N LEU A 48 -26.43 -14.79 -5.17
CA LEU A 48 -25.07 -14.84 -5.72
C LEU A 48 -24.73 -13.62 -6.59
N THR A 49 -25.60 -13.26 -7.53
CA THR A 49 -25.37 -12.15 -8.48
C THR A 49 -25.18 -10.80 -7.78
N PRO A 50 -26.13 -10.28 -6.97
CA PRO A 50 -25.94 -9.01 -6.27
C PRO A 50 -24.81 -9.08 -5.24
N LYS A 51 -24.56 -10.24 -4.62
CA LYS A 51 -23.41 -10.43 -3.73
C LYS A 51 -22.09 -10.16 -4.43
N ILE A 52 -21.89 -10.73 -5.62
CA ILE A 52 -20.68 -10.52 -6.43
C ILE A 52 -20.57 -9.05 -6.84
N MET A 53 -21.66 -8.43 -7.31
CA MET A 53 -21.67 -7.03 -7.73
C MET A 53 -21.20 -6.10 -6.60
N VAL A 54 -21.80 -6.23 -5.41
CA VAL A 54 -21.43 -5.40 -4.24
C VAL A 54 -19.99 -5.66 -3.83
N THR A 55 -19.57 -6.93 -3.82
CA THR A 55 -18.20 -7.31 -3.45
C THR A 55 -17.17 -6.70 -4.40
N MET A 56 -17.42 -6.72 -5.71
CA MET A 56 -16.55 -6.08 -6.71
C MET A 56 -16.52 -4.55 -6.57
N THR A 57 -17.67 -3.92 -6.34
CA THR A 57 -17.75 -2.46 -6.10
C THR A 57 -16.93 -2.03 -4.89
N VAL A 58 -16.76 -2.88 -3.87
CA VAL A 58 -15.95 -2.57 -2.68
C VAL A 58 -14.48 -2.93 -2.90
N ILE A 59 -14.18 -4.11 -3.43
CA ILE A 59 -12.80 -4.60 -3.52
C ILE A 59 -11.99 -3.83 -4.56
N VAL A 60 -12.57 -3.49 -5.71
CA VAL A 60 -11.84 -2.81 -6.78
C VAL A 60 -11.25 -1.47 -6.32
N PRO A 61 -12.02 -0.55 -5.71
CA PRO A 61 -11.44 0.71 -5.23
C PRO A 61 -10.46 0.50 -4.08
N VAL A 62 -10.72 -0.44 -3.16
CA VAL A 62 -9.80 -0.70 -2.03
C VAL A 62 -8.48 -1.30 -2.51
N GLY A 63 -8.52 -2.28 -3.41
CA GLY A 63 -7.34 -2.90 -4.01
C GLY A 63 -6.58 -1.92 -4.89
N GLY A 64 -7.28 -1.11 -5.69
CA GLY A 64 -6.67 -0.05 -6.50
C GLY A 64 -5.93 0.97 -5.64
N PHE A 65 -6.55 1.46 -4.57
CA PHE A 65 -5.90 2.36 -3.61
C PHE A 65 -4.72 1.70 -2.90
N GLY A 66 -4.86 0.40 -2.57
CA GLY A 66 -3.81 -0.47 -2.06
C GLY A 66 -2.55 -0.50 -2.93
N LEU A 67 -2.76 -0.69 -4.23
CA LEU A 67 -1.69 -0.86 -5.22
C LEU A 67 -1.01 0.47 -5.59
N ILE A 68 -1.80 1.54 -5.74
CA ILE A 68 -1.28 2.87 -6.07
C ILE A 68 -0.42 3.42 -4.92
N GLY A 69 -0.79 3.14 -3.66
CA GLY A 69 -0.13 3.73 -2.50
C GLY A 69 -0.42 5.24 -2.37
N ILE A 70 0.28 5.92 -1.46
CA ILE A 70 0.13 7.36 -1.24
C ILE A 70 1.52 8.00 -1.27
N SER A 71 1.72 8.97 -2.17
CA SER A 71 2.94 9.79 -2.23
C SER A 71 4.22 8.97 -2.36
N ASP A 72 4.25 8.00 -3.29
CA ASP A 72 5.35 7.05 -3.52
C ASP A 72 5.69 6.13 -2.33
N ASP A 73 4.94 6.20 -1.22
CA ASP A 73 5.07 5.31 -0.08
C ASP A 73 3.91 4.31 -0.02
N SER A 74 4.19 3.16 0.59
CA SER A 74 3.16 2.17 0.92
C SER A 74 2.19 2.70 1.98
N LEU A 75 0.93 2.27 1.93
CA LEU A 75 -0.14 2.72 2.84
C LEU A 75 0.22 2.52 4.31
N ALA A 76 0.88 1.43 4.67
CA ALA A 76 1.28 1.18 6.05
C ALA A 76 2.38 2.14 6.52
N ARG A 77 3.29 2.57 5.63
CA ARG A 77 4.29 3.61 5.96
C ARG A 77 3.63 4.95 6.16
N TRP A 78 2.73 5.34 5.26
CA TRP A 78 1.94 6.56 5.41
C TRP A 78 1.15 6.55 6.73
N LEU A 79 0.45 5.46 7.03
CA LEU A 79 -0.34 5.31 8.25
C LEU A 79 0.53 5.33 9.49
N GLY A 80 1.72 4.69 9.45
CA GLY A 80 2.69 4.71 10.53
C GLY A 80 3.23 6.11 10.81
N CYS A 81 3.57 6.88 9.77
CA CYS A 81 3.97 8.27 9.87
C CYS A 81 2.84 9.15 10.43
N TRP A 82 1.63 8.98 9.91
CA TRP A 82 0.43 9.66 10.42
C TRP A 82 0.17 9.34 11.88
N TRP A 83 0.30 8.08 12.30
CA TRP A 83 0.08 7.66 13.68
C TRP A 83 1.12 8.24 14.63
N ARG A 84 2.42 8.19 14.25
CA ARG A 84 3.50 8.82 15.02
C ARG A 84 3.28 10.31 15.16
N TRP A 85 2.95 10.99 14.07
CA TRP A 85 2.58 12.39 14.10
C TRP A 85 1.38 12.60 15.03
N ARG A 86 0.29 11.83 14.88
CA ARG A 86 -0.93 11.96 15.70
C ARG A 86 -0.67 11.82 17.20
N LYS A 87 0.25 10.93 17.58
CA LYS A 87 0.71 10.70 18.97
C LYS A 87 1.65 11.81 19.47
N ASN A 88 2.54 12.30 18.61
CA ASN A 88 3.55 13.30 18.95
C ASN A 88 3.16 14.75 18.61
N ARG A 89 1.92 15.04 18.18
CA ARG A 89 1.44 16.41 17.83
C ARG A 89 1.60 17.44 18.94
N ARG A 90 1.89 17.03 20.17
CA ARG A 90 2.09 17.91 21.32
C ARG A 90 3.57 18.10 21.70
N LEU A 91 4.51 17.46 20.99
CA LEU A 91 5.94 17.59 21.21
C LEU A 91 6.55 18.32 20.01
N ILE A 92 6.62 19.65 20.11
CA ILE A 92 7.44 20.45 19.20
C ILE A 92 8.88 20.26 19.66
N PHE A 93 9.62 19.37 19.01
CA PHE A 93 11.07 19.34 19.16
C PHE A 93 11.62 20.59 18.49
N TYR A 94 11.98 21.58 19.31
CA TYR A 94 12.81 22.69 18.84
C TYR A 94 14.10 22.05 18.28
N ARG A 95 14.34 22.26 16.98
CA ARG A 95 15.59 21.94 16.26
C ARG A 95 15.78 20.57 15.59
N GLY A 96 14.77 19.72 15.49
CA GLY A 96 14.79 18.64 14.48
C GLY A 96 15.87 17.55 14.61
N GLU A 97 16.46 17.33 15.77
CA GLU A 97 17.36 16.20 16.00
C GLU A 97 16.65 15.09 16.78
N CYS A 98 16.20 14.06 16.06
CA CYS A 98 15.89 12.77 16.67
C CYS A 98 17.22 12.07 17.00
N LYS A 99 17.62 12.06 18.27
CA LYS A 99 18.74 11.25 18.74
C LYS A 99 18.26 9.79 18.84
N ASN A 100 18.90 8.90 18.06
CA ASN A 100 18.73 7.44 18.13
C ASN A 100 19.09 6.89 19.50
#